data_AF-A0A3M6QV15-F1
#
_entry.id   AF-A0A3M6QV15-F1
#
_cell.length_a   1.000
_cell.length_b   1.000
_cell.length_c   1.000
_cell.angle_alpha   90.00
_cell.angle_beta   90.00
_cell.angle_gamma   90.00
#
_symmetry.space_group_name_H-M   'P 1'
#
loop_
_entity.id
_entity.type
_entity.pdbx_description
1 polymer ?
#
loop_
_entity_poly.entity_id
_entity_poly.type
_entity_poly.pdbx_seq_one_letter_code
_entity_poly.pdbx_strand_id
1 'polypeptide(L)'
;MPHPIAIASEIVGSQRALAKRLGVTPAAVWQWMEDGRKVPIQHCPAIEKMTADSVTPVTRRDLRPDDWHLIWPELVEAQPVVSPPESANALPTASREAADA
;
A
#
# COMPACT_ATOMS: atom_id res chain seq x y z
N MET A 1 -18.26 12.54 -7.29
CA MET A 1 -16.81 12.26 -7.24
C MET A 1 -16.48 11.27 -8.34
N PRO A 2 -15.32 11.40 -9.01
CA PRO A 2 -14.88 10.40 -9.98
C PRO A 2 -14.67 9.05 -9.30
N HIS A 3 -14.97 7.96 -10.01
CA HIS A 3 -14.79 6.61 -9.50
C HIS A 3 -13.28 6.33 -9.25
N PRO A 4 -12.90 5.65 -8.16
CA PRO A 4 -11.48 5.42 -7.82
C PRO A 4 -10.70 4.70 -8.93
N ILE A 5 -11.31 3.75 -9.65
CA ILE A 5 -10.69 3.11 -10.82
C ILE A 5 -10.48 4.08 -11.99
N ALA A 6 -11.36 5.08 -12.17
CA ALA A 6 -11.14 6.10 -13.19
C ALA A 6 -9.93 6.96 -12.83
N ILE A 7 -9.83 7.40 -11.56
CA ILE A 7 -8.66 8.13 -11.06
C ILE A 7 -7.37 7.32 -11.26
N ALA A 8 -7.36 6.05 -10.84
CA ALA A 8 -6.22 5.17 -11.01
C ALA A 8 -5.85 4.98 -12.50
N SER A 9 -6.84 4.90 -13.38
CA SER A 9 -6.63 4.80 -14.82
C SER A 9 -5.96 6.04 -15.38
N GLU A 10 -6.37 7.24 -14.97
CA GLU A 10 -5.74 8.50 -15.37
C GLU A 10 -4.30 8.61 -14.88
N ILE A 11 -4.04 8.24 -13.61
CA ILE A 11 -2.68 8.27 -13.03
C ILE A 11 -1.74 7.31 -13.77
N VAL A 12 -2.23 6.11 -14.10
CA VAL A 12 -1.45 5.11 -14.84
C VAL A 12 -1.38 5.43 -16.35
N GLY A 13 -2.23 6.34 -16.83
CA GLY A 13 -2.25 6.90 -18.19
C GLY A 13 -3.43 6.43 -19.06
N SER A 14 -4.07 5.30 -18.76
CA SER A 14 -5.37 4.90 -19.32
C SER A 14 -5.91 3.63 -18.65
N GLN A 15 -7.20 3.33 -18.86
CA GLN A 15 -7.81 2.05 -18.45
C GLN A 15 -7.08 0.84 -19.06
N ARG A 16 -6.63 0.94 -20.30
CA ARG A 16 -5.87 -0.13 -20.99
C ARG A 16 -4.49 -0.33 -20.37
N ALA A 17 -3.81 0.77 -20.02
CA ALA A 17 -2.52 0.71 -19.33
C ALA A 17 -2.65 0.09 -17.93
N LEU A 18 -3.70 0.49 -17.19
CA LEU A 18 -4.03 -0.09 -15.89
C LEU A 18 -4.30 -1.60 -16.01
N ALA A 19 -5.16 -2.01 -16.95
CA ALA A 19 -5.47 -3.42 -17.20
C ALA A 19 -4.20 -4.23 -17.52
N LYS A 20 -3.34 -3.71 -18.39
CA LYS A 20 -2.06 -4.35 -18.76
C LYS A 20 -1.14 -4.53 -17.55
N ARG A 21 -1.02 -3.50 -16.69
CA ARG A 21 -0.18 -3.54 -15.48
C ARG A 21 -0.72 -4.51 -14.43
N LEU A 22 -2.05 -4.68 -14.37
CA LEU A 22 -2.71 -5.61 -13.46
C LEU A 22 -2.83 -7.04 -14.01
N GLY A 23 -2.48 -7.27 -15.28
CA GLY A 23 -2.63 -8.57 -15.93
C GLY A 23 -4.09 -8.99 -16.15
N VAL A 24 -5.00 -8.02 -16.28
CA VAL A 24 -6.44 -8.26 -16.50
C VAL A 24 -6.89 -7.70 -17.86
N THR A 25 -8.13 -8.01 -18.25
CA THR A 25 -8.72 -7.45 -19.47
C THR A 25 -9.20 -6.00 -19.22
N PRO A 26 -9.18 -5.11 -20.23
CA PRO A 26 -9.77 -3.78 -20.10
C PRO A 26 -11.26 -3.81 -19.73
N ALA A 27 -11.99 -4.82 -20.20
CA ALA A 27 -13.39 -5.04 -19.83
C ALA A 27 -13.57 -5.31 -18.33
N ALA A 28 -12.65 -6.05 -17.69
CA ALA A 28 -12.70 -6.27 -16.25
C ALA A 28 -12.55 -4.94 -15.49
N VAL A 29 -11.61 -4.08 -15.91
CA VAL A 29 -11.42 -2.75 -15.30
C VAL A 29 -12.69 -1.91 -15.42
N TRP A 30 -13.32 -1.91 -16.60
CA TRP A 30 -14.59 -1.21 -16.82
C TRP A 30 -15.72 -1.78 -15.96
N GLN A 31 -15.84 -3.11 -15.86
CA GLN A 31 -16.84 -3.77 -15.01
C GLN A 31 -16.68 -3.41 -13.54
N TRP A 32 -15.46 -3.19 -13.04
CA TRP A 32 -15.26 -2.76 -11.65
C TRP A 32 -15.80 -1.35 -11.35
N MET A 33 -16.16 -0.58 -12.38
CA MET A 33 -16.79 0.73 -12.24
C MET A 33 -18.32 0.67 -12.26
N GLU A 34 -18.91 -0.49 -12.57
CA GLU A 34 -20.38 -0.67 -12.58
C GLU A 34 -20.93 -0.79 -11.15
N ASP A 35 -22.18 -0.36 -10.98
CA ASP A 35 -22.87 -0.43 -9.69
C ASP A 35 -22.92 -1.86 -9.14
N GLY A 36 -22.61 -2.00 -7.84
CA GLY A 36 -22.60 -3.30 -7.15
C GLY A 36 -21.38 -4.17 -7.45
N ARG A 37 -20.48 -3.76 -8.35
CA ARG A 37 -19.20 -4.43 -8.57
C ARG A 37 -18.14 -3.85 -7.63
N LYS A 38 -17.14 -4.67 -7.31
CA LYS A 38 -16.01 -4.29 -6.47
C LYS A 38 -14.72 -4.74 -7.11
N VAL A 39 -13.67 -3.97 -6.90
CA VAL A 39 -12.31 -4.35 -7.32
C VAL A 39 -11.89 -5.60 -6.54
N PRO A 40 -11.46 -6.68 -7.20
CA PRO A 40 -11.01 -7.88 -6.51
C PRO A 40 -9.84 -7.58 -5.57
N ILE A 41 -9.87 -8.18 -4.38
CA ILE A 41 -8.95 -7.86 -3.27
C ILE A 41 -7.47 -7.96 -3.66
N GLN A 42 -7.13 -8.90 -4.56
CA GLN A 42 -5.76 -9.13 -5.03
C GLN A 42 -5.20 -7.97 -5.85
N HIS A 43 -6.04 -7.12 -6.45
CA HIS A 43 -5.61 -5.99 -7.27
C HIS A 43 -5.51 -4.69 -6.48
N CYS A 44 -6.20 -4.57 -5.35
CA CYS A 44 -6.22 -3.32 -4.58
C CYS A 44 -4.83 -2.84 -4.13
N PRO A 45 -3.95 -3.68 -3.54
CA PRO A 45 -2.60 -3.25 -3.17
C PRO A 45 -1.73 -2.88 -4.38
N ALA A 46 -1.96 -3.51 -5.53
CA ALA A 46 -1.20 -3.21 -6.75
C ALA A 46 -1.59 -1.83 -7.31
N ILE A 47 -2.89 -1.52 -7.32
CA ILE A 47 -3.40 -0.20 -7.75
C ILE A 47 -2.87 0.90 -6.83
N GLU A 48 -2.91 0.68 -5.51
CA GLU A 48 -2.39 1.63 -4.53
C GLU A 48 -0.90 1.92 -4.77
N LYS A 49 -0.08 0.88 -4.95
CA LYS A 49 1.34 1.06 -5.28
C LYS A 49 1.57 1.82 -6.58
N MET A 50 0.74 1.61 -7.60
CA MET A 50 0.87 2.30 -8.89
C MET A 50 0.47 3.78 -8.82
N THR A 51 -0.28 4.18 -7.80
CA THR A 51 -0.80 5.55 -7.64
C THR A 51 -0.18 6.31 -6.46
N ALA A 52 0.68 5.66 -5.68
CA ALA A 52 1.26 6.20 -4.45
C ALA A 52 2.03 7.51 -4.63
N ASP A 53 2.72 7.69 -5.77
CA ASP A 53 3.51 8.89 -6.06
C ASP A 53 2.68 10.04 -6.68
N SER A 54 1.37 9.83 -6.87
CA SER A 54 0.49 10.84 -7.45
C SER A 54 0.02 11.87 -6.42
N VAL A 55 -0.40 13.04 -6.89
CA VAL A 55 -1.02 14.09 -6.05
C VAL A 55 -2.31 13.59 -5.39
N THR A 56 -3.01 12.66 -6.05
CA THR A 56 -4.25 12.05 -5.56
C THR A 56 -4.11 10.52 -5.57
N PRO A 57 -3.43 9.91 -4.58
CA PRO A 57 -3.24 8.47 -4.54
C PRO A 57 -4.56 7.75 -4.33
N VAL A 58 -4.71 6.56 -4.92
CA VAL A 58 -5.90 5.72 -4.77
C VAL A 58 -5.58 4.62 -3.77
N THR A 59 -6.19 4.67 -2.60
CA THR A 59 -5.91 3.71 -1.52
C THR A 59 -6.82 2.49 -1.59
N ARG A 60 -6.49 1.44 -0.82
CA ARG A 60 -7.38 0.28 -0.64
C ARG A 60 -8.74 0.67 -0.05
N ARG A 61 -8.78 1.73 0.77
CA ARG A 61 -10.01 2.26 1.36
C ARG A 61 -10.92 2.88 0.30
N ASP A 62 -10.33 3.59 -0.66
CA ASP A 62 -11.08 4.20 -1.77
C ASP A 62 -11.65 3.13 -2.71
N LEU A 63 -10.89 2.07 -2.97
CA LEU A 63 -11.31 0.98 -3.87
C LEU A 63 -12.39 0.07 -3.25
N ARG A 64 -12.46 -0.01 -1.92
CA ARG A 64 -13.35 -0.91 -1.18
C ARG A 64 -13.92 -0.25 0.08
N PRO A 65 -14.73 0.83 -0.05
CA PRO A 65 -15.18 1.64 1.08
C PRO A 65 -15.97 0.84 2.14
N ASP A 66 -16.70 -0.19 1.71
CA ASP A 66 -17.62 -0.92 2.60
C ASP A 66 -16.96 -2.01 3.43
N ASP A 67 -15.84 -2.59 2.98
CA ASP A 67 -15.29 -3.82 3.57
C ASP A 67 -13.76 -3.85 3.68
N TRP A 68 -13.06 -2.75 3.34
CA TRP A 68 -11.61 -2.68 3.50
C TRP A 68 -11.14 -3.01 4.92
N HIS A 69 -11.90 -2.62 5.95
CA HIS A 69 -11.57 -2.82 7.36
C HIS A 69 -11.69 -4.28 7.81
N LEU A 70 -12.47 -5.10 7.09
CA LEU A 70 -12.58 -6.54 7.32
C LEU A 70 -11.44 -7.31 6.65
N ILE A 71 -10.91 -6.77 5.55
CA ILE A 71 -9.86 -7.41 4.74
C ILE A 71 -8.46 -7.02 5.22
N TRP A 72 -8.29 -5.75 5.60
CA TRP A 72 -7.03 -5.16 6.06
C TRP A 72 -7.24 -4.42 7.40
N PRO A 73 -7.55 -5.14 8.49
CA PRO A 73 -7.76 -4.52 9.81
C PRO A 73 -6.54 -3.74 10.30
N GLU A 74 -5.32 -4.14 9.90
CA GLU A 74 -4.08 -3.44 10.23
C GLU A 74 -4.04 -1.99 9.71
N LEU A 75 -4.82 -1.67 8.67
CA LEU A 75 -4.92 -0.30 8.18
C LEU A 75 -5.72 0.59 9.13
N VAL A 76 -6.60 0.04 9.98
CA VAL A 76 -7.34 0.82 11.00
C VAL A 76 -6.39 1.31 12.09
N GLU A 77 -5.43 0.47 12.48
CA GLU A 77 -4.53 0.64 13.62
C GLU A 77 -3.17 1.24 13.26
N ALA A 78 -2.98 1.72 12.03
CA ALA A 78 -1.78 2.46 11.62
C ALA A 78 -1.71 3.85 12.30
N GLN A 79 -1.76 3.86 13.62
CA GLN A 79 -1.22 4.86 14.53
C GLN A 79 0.27 4.54 14.72
N PRO A 80 1.14 5.54 14.93
CA PRO A 80 2.56 5.30 15.02
C PRO A 80 2.83 4.45 16.25
N VAL A 81 3.18 3.18 16.06
CA VAL A 81 3.94 2.45 17.08
C VAL A 81 5.27 3.16 17.15
N VAL A 82 5.38 4.08 18.11
CA VAL A 82 6.61 4.76 18.47
C VAL A 82 7.59 3.65 18.86
N SER A 83 8.50 3.27 17.96
CA SER A 83 9.60 2.38 18.31
C SER A 83 10.34 3.02 19.48
N PRO A 84 10.55 2.33 20.62
CA PRO A 84 11.42 2.84 21.67
C PRO A 84 12.80 3.17 21.07
N PRO A 85 13.46 4.27 21.48
CA PRO A 85 14.81 4.54 21.03
C PRO A 85 15.74 3.45 21.57
N GLU A 86 16.09 2.48 20.72
CA GLU A 86 17.21 1.56 20.98
C GLU A 86 18.52 2.33 20.81
N SER A 87 18.77 3.23 21.75
CA SER A 87 20.08 3.80 22.05
C SER A 87 20.46 3.32 23.44
N ALA A 88 21.72 2.92 23.57
CA ALA A 88 22.40 2.48 24.80
C ALA A 88 22.26 1.00 25.19
N ASN A 89 22.85 0.10 24.40
CA ASN A 89 23.71 -0.90 25.02
C ASN A 89 24.91 -1.29 24.14
N ALA A 90 25.83 -0.34 23.96
CA ALA A 90 27.20 -0.66 23.59
C ALA A 90 28.02 -0.73 24.89
N LEU A 91 28.20 -1.93 25.43
CA LEU A 91 29.34 -2.22 26.29
C LEU A 91 30.50 -2.65 25.37
N PRO A 92 31.54 -1.83 25.16
CA PRO A 92 32.77 -2.35 24.60
C PRO A 92 33.55 -3.09 25.69
N THR A 93 33.70 -4.39 25.45
CA THR A 93 34.83 -5.26 25.79
C THR A 93 36.08 -4.54 26.32
N ALA A 94 36.52 -4.96 27.51
CA ALA A 94 37.92 -4.84 27.91
C ALA A 94 38.34 -6.10 28.69
N SER A 95 38.59 -7.17 27.93
CA SER A 95 39.44 -8.27 28.37
C SER A 95 40.86 -8.00 27.88
N ARG A 96 41.80 -7.93 28.84
CA ARG A 96 43.23 -8.28 28.75
C ARG A 96 44.24 -7.25 28.20
N GLU A 97 45.10 -6.75 29.09
CA GLU A 97 46.58 -6.75 29.00
C GLU A 97 47.13 -6.37 30.40
N ALA A 98 47.65 -7.33 31.18
CA ALA A 98 49.05 -7.78 31.21
C ALA A 98 50.01 -6.70 31.75
N ALA A 99 50.45 -6.92 32.99
CA ALA A 99 51.51 -6.20 33.69
C ALA A 99 52.91 -6.61 33.16
N ASP A 100 53.90 -5.79 33.51
CA ASP A 100 55.35 -6.00 33.43
C ASP A 100 56.05 -5.86 32.07
N ALA A 101 56.69 -4.70 31.86
CA ALA A 101 58.11 -4.58 31.48
C ALA A 101 58.60 -3.13 31.67
#